data_AF-A0A932E1F7-F1
#
_entry.id   AF-A0A932E1F7-F1
#
_cell.length_a   1.000
_cell.length_b   1.000
_cell.length_c   1.000
_cell.angle_alpha   90.00
_cell.angle_beta   90.00
_cell.angle_gamma   90.00
#
_symmetry.space_group_name_H-M   'P 1'
#
loop_
_entity.id
_entity.type
_entity.pdbx_description
1 polymer ?
#
loop_
_entity_poly.entity_id
_entity_poly.type
_entity_poly.pdbx_seq_one_letter_code
_entity_poly.pdbx_strand_id
1 'polypeptide(L)'
;MPNGPGEPLYLEAREGLPPEPPPLRRRSMVRWYSPRLLLATGVQVLVSAALGNRIDYRLMEADGGHQPSFKYDRDRDGRWVDELWLDYLADTGDGWNPTYAVASLVAQPELEVGDTRLPRARILVLGGDEVYPYPSKRSYRERLAAPFETALPWTDAPNPDLFAIPGNHDWYDNLVSFSRRFSQERWIGGWQTRQKRSYFALRLPQRWWLWAVDVQLESDIDPGQLEYFRRLAQRELARGDRIILASAEPEWLYRGAKTPRVARATSNLAYLQQEIIEECGAHVYLWLAGDLHHYARHEKYGDPTR
;
A
#
# COMPACT_ATOMS: atom_id res chain seq x y z
N MET A 1 62.44 -29.40 12.95
CA MET A 1 61.93 -28.72 14.16
C MET A 1 62.85 -27.54 14.43
N PRO A 2 62.38 -26.30 14.66
CA PRO A 2 61.03 -25.78 14.50
C PRO A 2 60.94 -24.51 13.62
N ASN A 3 59.74 -24.30 13.06
CA ASN A 3 59.27 -23.03 12.51
C ASN A 3 59.11 -22.01 13.66
N GLY A 4 59.62 -20.78 13.47
CA GLY A 4 59.28 -19.62 14.29
C GLY A 4 57.98 -18.95 13.82
N PRO A 5 57.28 -18.22 14.70
CA PRO A 5 55.88 -17.83 14.51
C PRO A 5 55.72 -16.72 13.48
N GLY A 6 54.80 -16.92 12.53
CA GLY A 6 54.32 -15.86 11.66
C GLY A 6 53.47 -14.88 12.46
N GLU A 7 53.80 -13.59 12.36
CA GLU A 7 52.88 -12.52 12.70
C GLU A 7 51.61 -12.63 11.83
N PRO A 8 50.42 -12.35 12.39
CA PRO A 8 49.21 -12.33 11.58
C PRO A 8 49.19 -11.05 10.73
N LEU A 9 49.22 -11.26 9.41
CA LEU A 9 48.83 -10.28 8.39
C LEU A 9 47.37 -9.85 8.61
N TYR A 10 47.16 -8.86 9.47
CA TYR A 10 45.94 -8.07 9.49
C TYR A 10 46.31 -6.64 9.19
N LEU A 11 46.27 -6.29 7.91
CA LEU A 11 45.89 -4.97 7.36
C LEU A 11 46.22 -4.98 5.86
N GLU A 12 45.47 -5.77 5.09
CA GLU A 12 45.28 -5.45 3.68
C GLU A 12 43.89 -4.86 3.51
N ALA A 13 43.87 -3.62 3.05
CA ALA A 13 42.69 -2.85 2.77
C ALA A 13 41.78 -3.62 1.81
N ARG A 14 40.50 -3.74 2.18
CA ARG A 14 39.45 -4.29 1.32
C ARG A 14 39.16 -3.33 0.16
N GLU A 15 40.00 -3.34 -0.85
CA GLU A 15 39.67 -2.75 -2.15
C GLU A 15 38.57 -3.58 -2.82
N GLY A 16 37.46 -2.93 -3.19
CA GLY A 16 36.35 -3.56 -3.91
C GLY A 16 34.99 -3.52 -3.20
N LEU A 17 34.89 -2.94 -2.00
CA LEU A 17 33.57 -2.59 -1.46
C LEU A 17 32.97 -1.46 -2.32
N PRO A 18 31.70 -1.57 -2.76
CA PRO A 18 31.03 -0.46 -3.41
C PRO A 18 31.13 0.77 -2.50
N PRO A 19 31.24 1.99 -3.07
CA PRO A 19 31.32 3.21 -2.28
C PRO A 19 30.19 3.22 -1.25
N GLU A 20 30.51 3.61 -0.01
CA GLU A 20 29.49 3.68 1.03
C GLU A 20 28.31 4.48 0.51
N PRO A 21 27.07 3.98 0.68
CA PRO A 21 25.90 4.71 0.23
C PRO A 21 25.91 6.09 0.91
N PRO A 22 25.52 7.15 0.19
CA PRO A 22 25.50 8.49 0.77
C PRO A 22 24.66 8.49 2.05
N PRO A 23 25.05 9.29 3.06
CA PRO A 23 24.41 9.29 4.36
C PRO A 23 22.91 9.54 4.22
N LEU A 24 22.14 8.81 5.00
CA LEU A 24 20.70 8.81 4.90
C LEU A 24 20.14 10.19 5.23
N ARG A 25 19.59 10.86 4.22
CA ARG A 25 19.04 12.20 4.37
C ARG A 25 17.66 12.15 5.00
N ARG A 26 17.58 12.48 6.29
CA ARG A 26 16.30 12.69 7.00
C ARG A 26 15.60 13.92 6.45
N ARG A 27 14.53 13.72 5.68
CA ARG A 27 13.75 14.81 5.08
C ARG A 27 12.86 15.48 6.12
N SER A 28 12.80 16.81 6.10
CA SER A 28 11.77 17.54 6.81
C SER A 28 10.39 17.27 6.22
N MET A 29 9.36 17.55 7.03
CA MET A 29 7.97 17.58 6.59
C MET A 29 7.78 18.50 5.38
N VAL A 30 6.76 18.19 4.58
CA VAL A 30 6.37 19.04 3.47
C VAL A 30 5.81 20.35 4.04
N ARG A 31 6.28 21.47 3.50
CA ARG A 31 5.82 22.80 3.91
C ARG A 31 4.59 23.16 3.09
N TRP A 32 3.45 22.54 3.39
CA TRP A 32 2.20 22.68 2.63
C TRP A 32 1.75 24.13 2.40
N TYR A 33 2.02 25.03 3.35
CA TYR A 33 1.72 26.47 3.21
C TYR A 33 2.82 27.30 2.52
N SER A 34 3.86 26.68 1.97
CA SER A 34 4.92 27.39 1.24
C SER A 34 4.40 27.88 -0.11
N PRO A 35 4.43 29.19 -0.42
CA PRO A 35 3.94 29.72 -1.70
C PRO A 35 4.63 29.09 -2.91
N ARG A 36 5.94 28.82 -2.80
CA ARG A 36 6.70 28.15 -3.88
C ARG A 36 6.25 26.71 -4.10
N LEU A 37 5.93 26.00 -3.03
CA LEU A 37 5.46 24.63 -3.14
C LEU A 37 4.03 24.58 -3.69
N LEU A 38 3.16 25.49 -3.24
CA LEU A 38 1.80 25.59 -3.77
C LEU A 38 1.82 25.84 -5.29
N LEU A 39 2.69 26.75 -5.76
CA LEU A 39 2.88 26.99 -7.19
C LEU A 39 3.38 25.74 -7.92
N ALA A 40 4.43 25.09 -7.39
CA ALA A 40 4.95 23.86 -7.98
C ALA A 40 3.90 22.73 -8.01
N THR A 41 3.05 22.64 -6.98
CA THR A 41 1.98 21.64 -6.88
C THR A 41 0.92 21.92 -7.92
N GLY A 42 0.52 23.19 -8.07
CA GLY A 42 -0.40 23.60 -9.13
C GLY A 42 0.12 23.24 -10.52
N VAL A 43 1.41 23.51 -10.81
CA VAL A 43 2.02 23.12 -12.09
C VAL A 43 2.05 21.60 -12.26
N GLN A 44 2.44 20.85 -11.23
CA GLN A 44 2.48 19.39 -11.30
C GLN A 44 1.09 18.81 -11.55
N VAL A 45 0.06 19.28 -10.83
CA VAL A 45 -1.33 18.87 -11.02
C VAL A 45 -1.77 19.12 -12.47
N LEU A 46 -1.45 20.28 -13.05
CA LEU A 46 -1.77 20.60 -14.44
C LEU A 46 -1.06 19.67 -15.43
N VAL A 47 0.23 19.40 -15.21
CA VAL A 47 1.02 18.48 -16.04
C VAL A 47 0.48 17.04 -15.93
N SER A 48 0.19 16.57 -14.72
CA SER A 48 -0.37 15.25 -14.46
C SER A 48 -1.77 15.12 -15.05
N ALA A 49 -2.62 16.15 -15.02
CA ALA A 49 -3.93 16.13 -15.68
C ALA A 49 -3.80 16.04 -17.21
N ALA A 50 -2.81 16.73 -17.80
CA ALA A 50 -2.57 16.69 -19.24
C ALA A 50 -1.97 15.36 -19.72
N LEU A 51 -1.09 14.73 -18.92
CA LEU A 51 -0.42 13.47 -19.24
C LEU A 51 -1.17 12.22 -18.78
N GLY A 52 -1.88 12.27 -17.66
CA GLY A 52 -2.66 11.16 -17.11
C GLY A 52 -3.77 10.72 -18.08
N ASN A 53 -4.29 11.64 -18.88
CA ASN A 53 -5.20 11.37 -19.98
C ASN A 53 -4.54 10.69 -21.21
N ARG A 54 -3.21 10.49 -21.21
CA ARG A 54 -2.46 9.97 -22.36
C ARG A 54 -1.54 8.78 -22.03
N ILE A 55 -1.12 8.62 -20.78
CA ILE A 55 -0.16 7.58 -20.37
C ILE A 55 -0.63 6.99 -19.04
N ASP A 56 -1.46 5.96 -19.11
CA ASP A 56 -1.86 5.14 -17.95
C ASP A 56 -0.90 3.94 -17.82
N TYR A 57 -0.08 3.93 -16.77
CA TYR A 57 0.92 2.87 -16.56
C TYR A 57 0.29 1.52 -16.21
N ARG A 58 -0.98 1.48 -15.77
CA ARG A 58 -1.71 0.22 -15.54
C ARG A 58 -1.84 -0.60 -16.83
N LEU A 59 -1.89 0.06 -18.00
CA LEU A 59 -1.84 -0.61 -19.29
C LEU A 59 -0.52 -1.37 -19.51
N MET A 60 0.60 -0.82 -19.03
CA MET A 60 1.89 -1.51 -19.06
C MET A 60 1.97 -2.64 -18.02
N GLU A 61 1.36 -2.45 -16.84
CA GLU A 61 1.23 -3.51 -15.83
C GLU A 61 0.36 -4.68 -16.32
N ALA A 62 -0.63 -4.42 -17.18
CA ALA A 62 -1.49 -5.44 -17.78
C ALA A 62 -0.68 -6.44 -18.63
N ASP A 63 0.33 -5.95 -19.36
CA ASP A 63 1.25 -6.76 -20.16
C ASP A 63 2.35 -7.43 -19.31
N GLY A 64 2.60 -6.93 -18.10
CA GLY A 64 3.64 -7.41 -17.18
C GLY A 64 3.37 -8.77 -16.51
N GLY A 65 2.26 -9.44 -16.85
CA GLY A 65 1.93 -10.78 -16.39
C GLY A 65 0.71 -10.85 -15.45
N HIS A 66 0.49 -12.04 -14.89
CA HIS A 66 -0.67 -12.35 -14.05
C HIS A 66 -0.50 -11.80 -12.63
N GLN A 67 -1.50 -11.05 -12.16
CA GLN A 67 -1.68 -10.69 -10.75
C GLN A 67 -2.53 -11.80 -10.09
N PRO A 68 -2.00 -12.55 -9.11
CA PRO A 68 -2.76 -13.56 -8.39
C PRO A 68 -3.56 -12.93 -7.23
N SER A 69 -4.52 -13.69 -6.70
CA SER A 69 -5.00 -13.49 -5.33
C SER A 69 -3.95 -14.01 -4.34
N PHE A 70 -3.71 -13.28 -3.25
CA PHE A 70 -2.73 -13.65 -2.22
C PHE A 70 -3.44 -14.36 -1.07
N LYS A 71 -2.96 -15.57 -0.71
CA LYS A 71 -3.68 -16.47 0.21
C LYS A 71 -3.05 -16.45 1.60
N TYR A 72 -3.85 -16.06 2.59
CA TYR A 72 -3.51 -15.99 4.01
C TYR A 72 -4.49 -16.79 4.88
N ASP A 73 -5.45 -17.47 4.27
CA ASP A 73 -6.42 -18.34 4.94
C ASP A 73 -5.82 -19.68 5.38
N ARG A 74 -4.59 -19.99 4.91
CA ARG A 74 -3.84 -21.19 5.28
C ARG A 74 -2.39 -20.91 5.64
N ASP A 75 -1.83 -21.74 6.50
CA ASP A 75 -0.40 -21.74 6.86
C ASP A 75 0.46 -22.48 5.82
N ARG A 76 1.77 -22.61 6.12
CA ARG A 76 2.73 -23.29 5.22
C ARG A 76 2.46 -24.79 5.07
N ASP A 77 1.79 -25.40 6.03
CA ASP A 77 1.42 -26.82 6.04
C ASP A 77 0.02 -27.04 5.43
N GLY A 78 -0.63 -25.97 4.96
CA GLY A 78 -1.96 -26.00 4.35
C GLY A 78 -3.11 -26.09 5.36
N ARG A 79 -2.86 -25.87 6.65
CA ARG A 79 -3.88 -25.83 7.70
C ARG A 79 -4.58 -24.48 7.69
N TRP A 80 -5.86 -24.47 8.06
CA TRP A 80 -6.61 -23.23 8.19
C TRP A 80 -6.01 -22.36 9.30
N VAL A 81 -5.88 -21.08 9.00
CA VAL A 81 -5.48 -20.06 9.97
C VAL A 81 -6.75 -19.57 10.66
N ASP A 82 -6.78 -19.61 11.98
CA ASP A 82 -7.93 -19.15 12.76
C ASP A 82 -7.94 -17.62 12.96
N GLU A 83 -6.74 -17.03 13.09
CA GLU A 83 -6.53 -15.62 13.41
C GLU A 83 -5.41 -15.02 12.55
N LEU A 84 -5.61 -13.78 12.10
CA LEU A 84 -4.64 -13.02 11.32
C LEU A 84 -4.68 -11.55 11.73
N TRP A 85 -3.50 -10.99 12.00
CA TRP A 85 -3.31 -9.57 12.27
C TRP A 85 -2.89 -8.84 10.99
N LEU A 86 -3.59 -7.75 10.69
CA LEU A 86 -3.37 -6.87 9.54
C LEU A 86 -3.32 -5.43 10.03
N ASP A 87 -2.24 -4.72 9.68
CA ASP A 87 -2.10 -3.29 9.90
C ASP A 87 -2.48 -2.54 8.62
N TYR A 88 -3.19 -1.42 8.77
CA TYR A 88 -3.55 -0.51 7.68
C TYR A 88 -3.07 0.90 8.01
N LEU A 89 -2.21 1.46 7.17
CA LEU A 89 -1.66 2.82 7.30
C LEU A 89 -1.91 3.59 6.01
N ALA A 90 -2.32 4.85 6.07
CA ALA A 90 -2.46 5.70 4.90
C ALA A 90 -1.82 7.07 5.15
N ASP A 91 -1.60 7.84 4.08
CA ASP A 91 -1.14 9.24 4.11
C ASP A 91 0.20 9.39 4.84
N THR A 92 1.18 8.61 4.39
CA THR A 92 2.54 8.60 4.95
C THR A 92 3.49 9.37 4.04
N GLY A 93 4.81 9.28 4.27
CA GLY A 93 5.79 9.93 3.39
C GLY A 93 5.82 11.47 3.42
N ASP A 94 5.17 12.14 4.38
CA ASP A 94 5.22 13.60 4.53
C ASP A 94 6.61 14.09 4.94
N GLY A 95 7.38 13.27 5.65
CA GLY A 95 8.73 13.57 6.09
C GLY A 95 9.27 12.48 6.99
N TRP A 96 10.57 12.55 7.32
CA TRP A 96 11.23 11.52 8.11
C TRP A 96 10.55 11.27 9.46
N ASN A 97 10.36 12.32 10.26
CA ASN A 97 9.84 12.18 11.62
C ASN A 97 8.42 11.58 11.68
N PRO A 98 7.40 12.13 10.97
CA PRO A 98 6.06 11.56 11.04
C PRO A 98 6.00 10.14 10.47
N THR A 99 6.71 9.87 9.36
CA THR A 99 6.73 8.53 8.77
C THR A 99 7.47 7.52 9.66
N TYR A 100 8.59 7.91 10.27
CA TYR A 100 9.29 7.04 11.22
C TYR A 100 8.46 6.78 12.47
N ALA A 101 7.71 7.76 12.96
CA ALA A 101 6.85 7.58 14.13
C ALA A 101 5.83 6.46 13.89
N VAL A 102 5.06 6.51 12.80
CA VAL A 102 4.08 5.45 12.50
C VAL A 102 4.75 4.13 12.12
N ALA A 103 5.85 4.16 11.37
CA ALA A 103 6.60 2.96 11.02
C ALA A 103 7.14 2.25 12.27
N SER A 104 7.58 2.99 13.29
CA SER A 104 8.08 2.44 14.54
C SER A 104 7.00 1.73 15.36
N LEU A 105 5.73 2.10 15.21
CA LEU A 105 4.60 1.44 15.87
C LEU A 105 4.30 0.10 15.22
N VAL A 106 4.10 0.06 13.89
CA VAL A 106 3.84 -1.19 13.16
C VAL A 106 5.07 -2.11 13.08
N ALA A 107 6.27 -1.58 13.35
CA ALA A 107 7.49 -2.35 13.49
C ALA A 107 7.60 -3.09 14.82
N GLN A 108 6.83 -2.75 15.86
CA GLN A 108 6.98 -3.42 17.15
C GLN A 108 6.64 -4.91 17.05
N PRO A 109 7.34 -5.81 17.77
CA PRO A 109 6.94 -7.20 17.84
C PRO A 109 5.58 -7.37 18.52
N GLU A 110 5.27 -6.48 19.47
CA GLU A 110 3.98 -6.35 20.13
C GLU A 110 3.71 -4.87 20.45
N LEU A 111 2.44 -4.46 20.39
CA LEU A 111 1.99 -3.11 20.70
C LEU A 111 0.96 -3.15 21.83
N GLU A 112 1.15 -2.34 22.87
CA GLU A 112 0.19 -2.20 23.97
C GLU A 112 -0.80 -1.07 23.65
N VAL A 113 -2.09 -1.40 23.59
CA VAL A 113 -3.19 -0.47 23.33
C VAL A 113 -4.23 -0.62 24.43
N GLY A 114 -4.17 0.29 25.42
CA GLY A 114 -4.93 0.13 26.65
C GLY A 114 -4.52 -1.15 27.37
N ASP A 115 -5.50 -2.01 27.65
CA ASP A 115 -5.26 -3.32 28.30
C ASP A 115 -5.00 -4.46 27.29
N THR A 116 -4.95 -4.16 25.98
CA THR A 116 -4.77 -5.17 24.93
C THR A 116 -3.34 -5.17 24.42
N ARG A 117 -2.71 -6.35 24.36
CA ARG A 117 -1.44 -6.57 23.65
C ARG A 117 -1.72 -7.11 22.25
N LEU A 118 -1.30 -6.39 21.23
CA LEU A 118 -1.47 -6.74 19.83
C LEU A 118 -0.13 -7.26 19.30
N PRO A 119 -0.06 -8.42 18.64
CA PRO A 119 1.16 -8.86 17.99
C PRO A 119 1.42 -8.02 16.72
N ARG A 120 2.66 -8.03 16.23
CA ARG A 120 2.98 -7.48 14.91
C ARG A 120 2.09 -8.11 13.84
N ALA A 121 1.50 -7.29 12.99
CA ALA A 121 0.73 -7.78 11.87
C ALA A 121 1.57 -8.60 10.89
N ARG A 122 0.98 -9.67 10.35
CA ARG A 122 1.56 -10.47 9.28
C ARG A 122 1.48 -9.76 7.92
N ILE A 123 0.54 -8.82 7.81
CA ILE A 123 0.28 -8.03 6.61
C ILE A 123 0.26 -6.56 7.00
N LEU A 124 1.02 -5.74 6.30
CA LEU A 124 0.88 -4.30 6.30
C LEU A 124 0.30 -3.84 4.97
N VAL A 125 -0.79 -3.09 5.01
CA VAL A 125 -1.37 -2.41 3.84
C VAL A 125 -1.12 -0.92 3.97
N LEU A 126 -0.43 -0.35 2.98
CA LEU A 126 -0.36 1.09 2.76
C LEU A 126 -1.57 1.51 1.89
N GLY A 127 -2.37 2.43 2.40
CA GLY A 127 -3.72 2.70 1.94
C GLY A 127 -3.86 3.96 1.09
N GLY A 128 -2.80 4.45 0.44
CA GLY A 128 -2.84 5.70 -0.29
C GLY A 128 -1.80 6.70 0.21
N ASP A 129 -1.31 7.52 -0.73
CA ASP A 129 -0.40 8.62 -0.49
C ASP A 129 0.84 8.20 0.31
N GLU A 130 1.65 7.34 -0.28
CA GLU A 130 2.87 6.85 0.36
C GLU A 130 4.04 7.85 0.26
N VAL A 131 3.85 8.97 -0.44
CA VAL A 131 4.89 9.97 -0.65
C VAL A 131 4.34 11.37 -0.91
N TYR A 132 4.95 12.36 -0.26
CA TYR A 132 4.64 13.77 -0.51
C TYR A 132 5.87 14.61 -0.88
N PRO A 133 5.69 15.73 -1.59
CA PRO A 133 4.46 16.14 -2.27
C PRO A 133 4.31 15.45 -3.63
N TYR A 134 5.38 14.90 -4.19
CA TYR A 134 5.36 14.23 -5.49
C TYR A 134 6.21 12.94 -5.47
N PRO A 135 5.85 11.98 -6.32
CA PRO A 135 6.51 10.71 -6.39
C PRO A 135 7.81 10.87 -7.18
N SER A 136 8.84 10.20 -6.68
CA SER A 136 10.08 9.94 -7.42
C SER A 136 10.79 8.79 -6.72
N LYS A 137 11.67 8.07 -7.44
CA LYS A 137 12.54 7.05 -6.82
C LYS A 137 13.23 7.58 -5.55
N ARG A 138 13.67 8.84 -5.59
CA ARG A 138 14.35 9.51 -4.47
C ARG A 138 13.38 9.84 -3.34
N SER A 139 12.20 10.39 -3.66
CA SER A 139 11.18 10.75 -2.67
C SER A 139 10.73 9.51 -1.88
N TYR A 140 10.38 8.41 -2.58
CA TYR A 140 10.04 7.14 -1.91
C TYR A 140 11.18 6.61 -1.05
N ARG A 141 12.44 6.72 -1.51
CA ARG A 141 13.58 6.27 -0.70
C ARG A 141 13.71 7.09 0.58
N GLU A 142 13.77 8.42 0.46
CA GLU A 142 14.12 9.31 1.58
C GLU A 142 12.95 9.57 2.54
N ARG A 143 11.70 9.45 2.07
CA ARG A 143 10.50 9.81 2.84
C ARG A 143 9.70 8.62 3.33
N LEU A 144 9.78 7.47 2.66
CA LEU A 144 9.03 6.26 3.05
C LEU A 144 9.97 5.12 3.40
N ALA A 145 10.70 4.58 2.42
CA ALA A 145 11.43 3.33 2.59
C ALA A 145 12.51 3.42 3.67
N ALA A 146 13.25 4.52 3.72
CA ALA A 146 14.31 4.66 4.71
C ALA A 146 13.81 4.81 6.17
N PRO A 147 12.74 5.58 6.46
CA PRO A 147 12.07 5.49 7.76
C PRO A 147 11.61 4.07 8.14
N PHE A 148 10.96 3.36 7.22
CA PHE A 148 10.50 1.98 7.47
C PHE A 148 11.67 1.00 7.68
N GLU A 149 12.70 1.08 6.85
CA GLU A 149 13.95 0.31 7.02
C GLU A 149 14.68 0.65 8.32
N THR A 150 14.53 1.86 8.85
CA THR A 150 15.11 2.21 10.15
C THR A 150 14.27 1.68 11.30
N ALA A 151 12.94 1.63 11.12
CA ALA A 151 12.01 1.13 12.14
C ALA A 151 12.09 -0.41 12.27
N LEU A 152 12.19 -1.11 11.15
CA LEU A 152 12.34 -2.57 11.10
C LEU A 152 13.38 -2.93 10.03
N PRO A 153 14.69 -3.00 10.37
CA PRO A 153 15.74 -3.22 9.38
C PRO A 153 15.69 -4.60 8.71
N TRP A 154 15.34 -5.63 9.45
CA TRP A 154 15.14 -7.00 8.96
C TRP A 154 14.17 -7.75 9.88
N THR A 155 13.72 -8.92 9.42
CA THR A 155 12.97 -9.89 10.21
C THR A 155 13.47 -11.30 9.93
N ASP A 156 13.28 -12.20 10.89
CA ASP A 156 13.38 -13.63 10.64
C ASP A 156 12.07 -14.14 10.03
N ALA A 157 12.14 -15.26 9.30
CA ALA A 157 10.96 -15.87 8.73
C ALA A 157 9.99 -16.37 9.83
N PRO A 158 8.65 -16.25 9.65
CA PRO A 158 7.98 -15.65 8.50
C PRO A 158 8.04 -14.12 8.52
N ASN A 159 8.47 -13.54 7.39
CA ASN A 159 8.54 -12.10 7.22
C ASN A 159 7.13 -11.54 6.98
N PRO A 160 6.81 -10.34 7.50
CA PRO A 160 5.55 -9.68 7.20
C PRO A 160 5.52 -9.22 5.74
N ASP A 161 4.36 -9.36 5.10
CA ASP A 161 4.15 -8.91 3.73
C ASP A 161 3.68 -7.46 3.71
N LEU A 162 4.05 -6.71 2.67
CA LEU A 162 3.60 -5.35 2.43
C LEU A 162 2.84 -5.25 1.11
N PHE A 163 1.70 -4.59 1.18
CA PHE A 163 0.91 -4.17 0.03
C PHE A 163 0.68 -2.67 0.09
N ALA A 164 0.42 -2.04 -1.05
CA ALA A 164 0.19 -0.61 -1.17
C ALA A 164 -0.90 -0.32 -2.22
N ILE A 165 -1.69 0.73 -1.99
CA ILE A 165 -2.71 1.25 -2.91
C ILE A 165 -2.28 2.67 -3.24
N PRO A 166 -2.10 3.06 -4.50
CA PRO A 166 -1.66 4.41 -4.80
C PRO A 166 -2.74 5.45 -4.48
N GLY A 167 -2.35 6.55 -3.85
CA GLY A 167 -3.15 7.75 -3.72
C GLY A 167 -2.90 8.75 -4.84
N ASN A 168 -3.56 9.91 -4.79
CA ASN A 168 -3.41 10.94 -5.81
C ASN A 168 -1.97 11.47 -5.87
N HIS A 169 -1.24 11.51 -4.76
CA HIS A 169 0.16 11.94 -4.75
C HIS A 169 1.10 10.91 -5.39
N ASP A 170 0.77 9.62 -5.35
CA ASP A 170 1.54 8.57 -6.02
C ASP A 170 1.35 8.60 -7.55
N TRP A 171 0.22 9.14 -8.01
CA TRP A 171 -0.15 9.22 -9.42
C TRP A 171 0.48 10.39 -10.18
N TYR A 172 1.13 11.36 -9.51
CA TYR A 172 1.65 12.56 -10.20
C TYR A 172 2.79 12.30 -11.19
N ASP A 173 3.44 11.13 -11.17
CA ASP A 173 4.38 10.70 -12.21
C ASP A 173 3.82 9.57 -13.11
N ASN A 174 2.49 9.46 -13.19
CA ASN A 174 1.76 8.38 -13.86
C ASN A 174 2.13 7.01 -13.28
N LEU A 175 2.20 6.89 -11.95
CA LEU A 175 2.40 5.63 -11.21
C LEU A 175 3.77 4.96 -11.39
N VAL A 176 4.68 5.55 -12.17
CA VAL A 176 5.97 4.93 -12.51
C VAL A 176 6.81 4.65 -11.26
N SER A 177 6.90 5.61 -10.34
CA SER A 177 7.71 5.42 -9.14
C SER A 177 7.05 4.47 -8.13
N PHE A 178 5.72 4.50 -8.05
CA PHE A 178 4.92 3.57 -7.24
C PHE A 178 5.16 2.13 -7.70
N SER A 179 4.91 1.82 -8.99
CA SER A 179 5.04 0.46 -9.52
C SER A 179 6.48 -0.07 -9.39
N ARG A 180 7.49 0.80 -9.58
CA ARG A 180 8.90 0.40 -9.35
C ARG A 180 9.19 0.04 -7.90
N ARG A 181 8.47 0.63 -6.94
CA ARG A 181 8.67 0.41 -5.50
C ARG A 181 7.92 -0.83 -5.04
N PHE A 182 6.63 -0.95 -5.36
CA PHE A 182 5.74 -1.94 -4.75
C PHE A 182 5.46 -3.15 -5.66
N SER A 183 5.47 -2.96 -6.98
CA SER A 183 5.10 -3.99 -7.97
C SER A 183 6.25 -4.93 -8.42
N GLN A 184 7.34 -5.02 -7.64
CA GLN A 184 8.57 -5.76 -8.01
C GLN A 184 9.08 -6.71 -6.92
N GLU A 185 8.21 -7.11 -5.98
CA GLU A 185 8.55 -8.02 -4.86
C GLU A 185 9.79 -7.60 -4.05
N ARG A 186 9.93 -6.30 -3.81
CA ARG A 186 11.11 -5.69 -3.17
C ARG A 186 11.00 -5.75 -1.65
N TRP A 187 12.15 -5.66 -1.00
CA TRP A 187 12.21 -5.47 0.45
C TRP A 187 12.16 -3.99 0.82
N ILE A 188 11.43 -3.69 1.89
CA ILE A 188 11.48 -2.43 2.61
C ILE A 188 11.72 -2.82 4.07
N GLY A 189 12.99 -2.85 4.47
CA GLY A 189 13.36 -3.36 5.79
C GLY A 189 12.96 -4.82 5.96
N GLY A 190 12.27 -5.13 7.06
CA GLY A 190 11.72 -6.45 7.34
C GLY A 190 10.47 -6.82 6.53
N TRP A 191 9.88 -5.90 5.77
CA TRP A 191 8.70 -6.20 4.96
C TRP A 191 9.06 -6.57 3.52
N GLN A 192 8.35 -7.55 2.96
CA GLN A 192 8.47 -7.91 1.55
C GLN A 192 7.22 -7.47 0.77
N THR A 193 7.38 -6.68 -0.30
CA THR A 193 6.27 -6.38 -1.19
C THR A 193 5.88 -7.62 -1.99
N ARG A 194 4.59 -7.78 -2.33
CA ARG A 194 4.10 -8.99 -3.02
C ARG A 194 3.34 -8.71 -4.32
N GLN A 195 2.64 -7.58 -4.41
CA GLN A 195 1.85 -7.23 -5.60
C GLN A 195 2.72 -7.01 -6.84
N LYS A 196 2.10 -7.14 -8.02
CA LYS A 196 2.68 -6.79 -9.33
C LYS A 196 1.90 -5.71 -10.07
N ARG A 197 0.80 -5.25 -9.47
CA ARG A 197 -0.09 -4.21 -9.98
C ARG A 197 -0.44 -3.25 -8.86
N SER A 198 -1.03 -2.11 -9.18
CA SER A 198 -1.51 -1.14 -8.18
C SER A 198 -2.73 -1.56 -7.37
N TYR A 199 -3.40 -2.63 -7.79
CA TYR A 199 -4.52 -3.25 -7.09
C TYR A 199 -4.24 -4.72 -6.78
N PHE A 200 -4.91 -5.26 -5.77
CA PHE A 200 -4.70 -6.64 -5.31
C PHE A 200 -5.91 -7.18 -4.56
N ALA A 201 -5.92 -8.49 -4.33
CA ALA A 201 -6.88 -9.13 -3.46
C ALA A 201 -6.18 -10.09 -2.50
N LEU A 202 -6.55 -10.03 -1.22
CA LEU A 202 -6.07 -10.91 -0.17
C LEU A 202 -7.22 -11.82 0.25
N ARG A 203 -6.99 -13.13 0.23
CA ARG A 203 -7.88 -14.13 0.80
C ARG A 203 -7.47 -14.34 2.25
N LEU A 204 -8.34 -13.95 3.17
CA LEU A 204 -8.10 -13.94 4.61
C LEU A 204 -8.81 -15.13 5.28
N PRO A 205 -8.43 -15.47 6.52
CA PRO A 205 -9.16 -16.44 7.34
C PRO A 205 -10.67 -16.24 7.39
N GLN A 206 -11.38 -17.33 7.68
CA GLN A 206 -12.82 -17.31 7.94
C GLN A 206 -13.65 -16.67 6.81
N ARG A 207 -13.28 -16.91 5.54
CA ARG A 207 -14.03 -16.42 4.36
C ARG A 207 -14.10 -14.89 4.27
N TRP A 208 -13.10 -14.22 4.84
CA TRP A 208 -12.88 -12.80 4.61
C TRP A 208 -11.97 -12.58 3.40
N TRP A 209 -12.15 -11.46 2.74
CA TRP A 209 -11.28 -10.98 1.69
C TRP A 209 -11.00 -9.49 1.90
N LEU A 210 -9.82 -9.05 1.49
CA LEU A 210 -9.52 -7.63 1.30
C LEU A 210 -9.31 -7.39 -0.18
N TRP A 211 -10.13 -6.52 -0.77
CA TRP A 211 -10.00 -6.08 -2.15
C TRP A 211 -9.53 -4.65 -2.17
N ALA A 212 -8.35 -4.42 -2.74
CA ALA A 212 -7.69 -3.14 -2.78
C ALA A 212 -7.75 -2.58 -4.20
N VAL A 213 -8.43 -1.45 -4.38
CA VAL A 213 -8.71 -0.84 -5.68
C VAL A 213 -7.93 0.44 -5.88
N ASP A 214 -7.40 0.60 -7.09
CA ASP A 214 -6.73 1.82 -7.54
C ASP A 214 -7.71 2.65 -8.37
N VAL A 215 -8.11 3.79 -7.80
CA VAL A 215 -9.11 4.70 -8.36
C VAL A 215 -8.49 5.85 -9.16
N GLN A 216 -7.16 5.96 -9.29
CA GLN A 216 -6.52 7.04 -10.07
C GLN A 216 -6.91 8.47 -9.63
N LEU A 217 -6.42 9.50 -10.34
CA LEU A 217 -6.75 10.91 -10.15
C LEU A 217 -8.18 11.29 -10.56
N GLU A 218 -8.85 10.51 -11.39
CA GLU A 218 -10.20 10.81 -11.89
C GLU A 218 -11.27 9.86 -11.33
N SER A 219 -10.92 9.08 -10.30
CA SER A 219 -11.80 8.04 -9.73
C SER A 219 -12.20 6.99 -10.77
N ASP A 220 -11.25 6.60 -11.62
CA ASP A 220 -11.41 5.63 -12.69
C ASP A 220 -10.80 4.27 -12.32
N ILE A 221 -11.63 3.23 -12.38
CA ILE A 221 -11.19 1.84 -12.33
C ILE A 221 -11.03 1.37 -13.77
N ASP A 222 -9.79 1.10 -14.18
CA ASP A 222 -9.52 0.71 -15.56
C ASP A 222 -10.16 -0.65 -15.93
N PRO A 223 -10.43 -0.91 -17.22
CA PRO A 223 -11.03 -2.16 -17.66
C PRO A 223 -10.25 -3.42 -17.26
N GLY A 224 -8.92 -3.34 -17.16
CA GLY A 224 -8.07 -4.46 -16.75
C GLY A 224 -8.26 -4.82 -15.28
N GLN A 225 -8.40 -3.82 -14.42
CA GLN A 225 -8.72 -3.99 -13.01
C GLN A 225 -10.14 -4.55 -12.80
N LEU A 226 -11.15 -4.02 -13.51
CA LEU A 226 -12.51 -4.58 -13.46
C LEU A 226 -12.54 -6.05 -13.88
N GLU A 227 -11.83 -6.39 -14.95
CA GLU A 227 -11.75 -7.78 -15.42
C GLU A 227 -11.00 -8.69 -14.44
N TYR A 228 -9.95 -8.18 -13.78
CA TYR A 228 -9.28 -8.91 -12.70
C TYR A 228 -10.25 -9.27 -11.58
N PHE A 229 -10.97 -8.29 -11.03
CA PHE A 229 -11.91 -8.53 -9.93
C PHE A 229 -13.11 -9.37 -10.36
N ARG A 230 -13.64 -9.17 -11.57
CA ARG A 230 -14.73 -10.00 -12.12
C ARG A 230 -14.31 -11.47 -12.21
N ARG A 231 -13.12 -11.75 -12.77
CA ARG A 231 -12.60 -13.12 -12.86
C ARG A 231 -12.33 -13.73 -11.50
N LEU A 232 -11.80 -12.94 -10.57
CA LEU A 232 -11.58 -13.39 -9.20
C LEU A 232 -12.90 -13.75 -8.52
N ALA A 233 -13.91 -12.89 -8.64
CA ALA A 233 -15.25 -13.10 -8.11
C ALA A 233 -15.83 -14.43 -8.58
N GLN A 234 -15.88 -14.62 -9.91
CA GLN A 234 -16.47 -15.80 -10.54
C GLN A 234 -15.74 -17.11 -10.22
N ARG A 235 -14.45 -17.05 -9.92
CA ARG A 235 -13.60 -18.25 -9.73
C ARG A 235 -13.39 -18.62 -8.27
N GLU A 236 -13.30 -17.63 -7.39
CA GLU A 236 -12.82 -17.84 -6.02
C GLU A 236 -13.78 -17.38 -4.93
N LEU A 237 -14.71 -16.46 -5.21
CA LEU A 237 -15.70 -16.08 -4.21
C LEU A 237 -16.78 -17.15 -4.09
N ALA A 238 -17.27 -17.32 -2.86
CA ALA A 238 -18.42 -18.15 -2.56
C ALA A 238 -19.52 -17.35 -1.85
N ARG A 239 -20.77 -17.79 -1.99
CA ARG A 239 -21.94 -17.16 -1.34
C ARG A 239 -21.72 -17.03 0.18
N GLY A 240 -21.83 -15.81 0.70
CA GLY A 240 -21.59 -15.47 2.11
C GLY A 240 -20.15 -15.09 2.44
N ASP A 241 -19.24 -15.01 1.45
CA ASP A 241 -17.92 -14.40 1.65
C ASP A 241 -18.07 -12.92 2.04
N ARG A 242 -17.12 -12.43 2.85
CA ARG A 242 -17.13 -11.10 3.45
C ARG A 242 -15.98 -10.28 2.88
N ILE A 243 -16.26 -9.10 2.35
CA ILE A 243 -15.29 -8.25 1.69
C ILE A 243 -14.99 -7.01 2.54
N ILE A 244 -13.71 -6.74 2.73
CA ILE A 244 -13.16 -5.44 3.09
C ILE A 244 -12.75 -4.78 1.78
N LEU A 245 -13.33 -3.63 1.44
CA LEU A 245 -12.95 -2.87 0.26
C LEU A 245 -12.04 -1.71 0.68
N ALA A 246 -10.86 -1.62 0.09
CA ALA A 246 -9.87 -0.59 0.37
C ALA A 246 -9.59 0.25 -0.87
N SER A 247 -9.62 1.58 -0.72
CA SER A 247 -9.28 2.57 -1.76
C SER A 247 -8.50 3.71 -1.12
N ALA A 248 -7.74 4.49 -1.88
CA ALA A 248 -7.01 5.62 -1.31
C ALA A 248 -7.95 6.72 -0.76
N GLU A 249 -9.10 6.93 -1.41
CA GLU A 249 -10.03 8.00 -1.08
C GLU A 249 -11.34 7.45 -0.47
N PRO A 250 -11.96 8.15 0.51
CA PRO A 250 -13.19 7.72 1.16
C PRO A 250 -14.42 8.12 0.34
N GLU A 251 -14.55 7.55 -0.86
CA GLU A 251 -15.54 7.97 -1.87
C GLU A 251 -17.00 7.93 -1.36
N TRP A 252 -17.30 7.09 -0.37
CA TRP A 252 -18.63 7.00 0.25
C TRP A 252 -19.06 8.28 0.98
N LEU A 253 -18.12 9.11 1.45
CA LEU A 253 -18.41 10.39 2.11
C LEU A 253 -18.89 11.45 1.13
N TYR A 254 -18.52 11.32 -0.15
CA TYR A 254 -18.88 12.29 -1.18
C TYR A 254 -20.20 11.96 -1.88
N ARG A 255 -20.92 10.89 -1.48
CA ARG A 255 -22.24 10.53 -2.04
C ARG A 255 -23.23 11.70 -1.90
N GLY A 256 -23.45 12.43 -3.00
CA GLY A 256 -24.32 13.61 -3.06
C GLY A 256 -23.63 14.89 -3.54
N ALA A 257 -22.31 14.94 -3.62
CA ALA A 257 -21.60 16.04 -4.26
C ALA A 257 -21.79 15.99 -5.79
N LYS A 258 -22.07 17.14 -6.40
CA LYS A 258 -22.42 17.25 -7.83
C LYS A 258 -21.22 17.42 -8.76
N THR A 259 -20.05 16.86 -8.43
CA THR A 259 -18.89 16.92 -9.33
C THR A 259 -18.83 15.67 -10.21
N PRO A 260 -18.43 15.79 -11.50
CA PRO A 260 -18.30 14.63 -12.40
C PRO A 260 -17.39 13.52 -11.86
N ARG A 261 -16.28 13.90 -11.20
CA ARG A 261 -15.35 12.96 -10.56
C ARG A 261 -16.03 12.13 -9.47
N VAL A 262 -16.76 12.77 -8.55
CA VAL A 262 -17.48 12.06 -7.48
C VAL A 262 -18.57 11.15 -8.02
N ALA A 263 -19.28 11.56 -9.08
CA ALA A 263 -20.26 10.73 -9.73
C ALA A 263 -19.63 9.46 -10.34
N ARG A 264 -18.45 9.58 -10.97
CA ARG A 264 -17.70 8.47 -11.56
C ARG A 264 -17.18 7.50 -10.49
N ALA A 265 -16.51 8.03 -9.47
CA ALA A 265 -16.11 7.35 -8.23
C ALA A 265 -17.24 6.45 -7.70
N THR A 266 -18.35 7.10 -7.36
CA THR A 266 -19.53 6.45 -6.78
C THR A 266 -20.07 5.37 -7.71
N SER A 267 -20.10 5.60 -9.02
CA SER A 267 -20.59 4.64 -10.01
C SER A 267 -19.68 3.43 -10.15
N ASN A 268 -18.36 3.62 -10.20
CA ASN A 268 -17.39 2.55 -10.39
C ASN A 268 -17.32 1.61 -9.19
N LEU A 269 -17.30 2.18 -7.99
CA LEU A 269 -17.34 1.40 -6.76
C LEU A 269 -18.70 0.73 -6.55
N ALA A 270 -19.81 1.40 -6.87
CA ALA A 270 -21.13 0.79 -6.83
C ALA A 270 -21.23 -0.37 -7.81
N TYR A 271 -20.67 -0.24 -9.01
CA TYR A 271 -20.59 -1.32 -9.98
C TYR A 271 -19.78 -2.51 -9.45
N LEU A 272 -18.60 -2.27 -8.88
CA LEU A 272 -17.79 -3.33 -8.27
C LEU A 272 -18.54 -4.04 -7.13
N GLN A 273 -19.27 -3.29 -6.30
CA GLN A 273 -20.06 -3.86 -5.22
C GLN A 273 -21.26 -4.66 -5.75
N GLN A 274 -22.12 -4.05 -6.55
CA GLN A 274 -23.43 -4.59 -6.93
C GLN A 274 -23.31 -5.64 -8.04
N GLU A 275 -22.53 -5.34 -9.07
CA GLU A 275 -22.48 -6.12 -10.32
C GLU A 275 -21.33 -7.14 -10.34
N ILE A 276 -20.46 -7.16 -9.33
CA ILE A 276 -19.36 -8.13 -9.24
C ILE A 276 -19.41 -8.91 -7.92
N ILE A 277 -19.42 -8.21 -6.79
CA ILE A 277 -19.36 -8.86 -5.46
C ILE A 277 -20.72 -9.48 -5.10
N GLU A 278 -21.79 -8.69 -5.15
CA GLU A 278 -23.13 -9.11 -4.71
C GLU A 278 -23.76 -10.13 -5.67
N GLU A 279 -23.46 -10.08 -6.97
CA GLU A 279 -23.87 -11.12 -7.94
C GLU A 279 -23.36 -12.52 -7.55
N CYS A 280 -22.15 -12.60 -6.97
CA CYS A 280 -21.59 -13.86 -6.47
C CYS A 280 -22.15 -14.26 -5.08
N GLY A 281 -23.04 -13.45 -4.51
CA GLY A 281 -23.62 -13.64 -3.19
C GLY A 281 -22.64 -13.34 -2.05
N ALA A 282 -21.55 -12.61 -2.31
CA ALA A 282 -20.66 -12.07 -1.28
C ALA A 282 -21.12 -10.66 -0.87
N HIS A 283 -20.63 -10.15 0.25
CA HIS A 283 -21.06 -8.84 0.78
C HIS A 283 -19.89 -8.00 1.27
N VAL A 284 -19.95 -6.69 1.02
CA VAL A 284 -18.99 -5.73 1.56
C VAL A 284 -19.40 -5.35 2.99
N TYR A 285 -18.51 -5.58 3.96
CA TYR A 285 -18.75 -5.32 5.39
C TYR A 285 -17.95 -4.13 5.92
N LEU A 286 -16.82 -3.81 5.29
CA LEU A 286 -15.93 -2.75 5.76
C LEU A 286 -15.34 -2.02 4.56
N TRP A 287 -15.25 -0.70 4.69
CA TRP A 287 -14.56 0.19 3.78
C TRP A 287 -13.37 0.80 4.50
N LEU A 288 -12.20 0.79 3.87
CA LEU A 288 -10.97 1.41 4.38
C LEU A 288 -10.46 2.43 3.38
N ALA A 289 -10.07 3.61 3.85
CA ALA A 289 -9.43 4.63 3.03
C ALA A 289 -8.56 5.59 3.83
N GLY A 290 -7.74 6.36 3.12
CA GLY A 290 -6.95 7.49 3.61
C GLY A 290 -7.50 8.83 3.11
N ASP A 291 -6.61 9.68 2.55
CA ASP A 291 -6.83 11.01 1.94
C ASP A 291 -7.23 12.10 2.94
N LEU A 292 -8.14 11.77 3.87
CA LEU A 292 -8.49 12.64 4.96
C LEU A 292 -7.56 12.38 6.14
N HIS A 293 -6.70 13.35 6.46
CA HIS A 293 -5.61 13.23 7.47
C HIS A 293 -6.10 13.23 8.92
N HIS A 294 -7.07 12.38 9.23
CA HIS A 294 -7.59 12.10 10.56
C HIS A 294 -8.21 10.70 10.61
N TYR A 295 -8.36 10.16 11.82
CA TYR A 295 -9.13 8.92 12.02
C TYR A 295 -10.62 9.23 12.15
N ALA A 296 -11.44 8.56 11.34
CA ALA A 296 -12.89 8.59 11.45
C ALA A 296 -13.47 7.18 11.25
N ARG A 297 -14.55 6.89 11.96
CA ARG A 297 -15.30 5.64 11.83
C ARG A 297 -16.77 5.97 11.58
N HIS A 298 -17.28 5.49 10.45
CA HIS A 298 -18.67 5.67 10.06
C HIS A 298 -19.41 4.34 10.14
N GLU A 299 -20.68 4.40 10.52
CA GLU A 299 -21.57 3.25 10.55
C GLU A 299 -22.84 3.58 9.80
N LYS A 300 -23.43 2.59 9.14
CA LYS A 300 -24.71 2.77 8.48
C LYS A 300 -25.79 2.91 9.54
N TYR A 301 -26.49 4.04 9.55
CA TYR A 301 -27.60 4.26 10.46
C TYR A 301 -28.71 3.23 10.22
N GLY A 302 -29.12 2.51 11.27
CA GLY A 302 -30.22 1.55 11.24
C GLY A 302 -29.89 0.14 10.73
N ASP A 303 -28.63 -0.29 10.74
CA ASP A 303 -28.25 -1.68 10.46
C ASP A 303 -28.52 -2.59 11.69
N PRO A 304 -29.45 -3.57 11.60
CA PRO A 304 -29.80 -4.44 12.71
C PRO A 304 -28.84 -5.63 12.90
N THR A 305 -27.74 -5.72 12.14
CA THR A 305 -26.82 -6.88 12.17
C THR A 305 -25.71 -6.81 13.24
N ARG A 306 -25.89 -5.97 14.26
CA ARG A 306 -25.14 -6.03 15.53
C ARG A 306 -26.07 -6.22 16.71
#